data_AF-A0A523WP27-F1
#
_entry.id   AF-A0A523WP27-F1
#
_cell.length_a   1.000
_cell.length_b   1.000
_cell.length_c   1.000
_cell.angle_alpha   90.00
_cell.angle_beta   90.00
_cell.angle_gamma   90.00
#
_symmetry.space_group_name_H-M   'P 1'
#
loop_
_entity.id
_entity.type
_entity.pdbx_description
1 polymer ?
#
loop_
_entity_poly.entity_id
_entity_poly.type
_entity_poly.pdbx_seq_one_letter_code
_entity_poly.pdbx_strand_id
1 'polypeptide(L)' 'MQKSKSKSPPRWGLERGLYRSGVNLICGVDEAGRGPLAGPVVAAAVIFPPAMFISGVDDS' A
#
# COMPACT_ATOMS: atom_id res chain seq x y z
N MET A 1 29.54 3.14 -4.50
CA MET A 1 29.24 1.80 -3.96
C MET A 1 27.73 1.69 -3.75
N GLN A 2 26.99 1.20 -4.75
CA GLN A 2 25.53 1.11 -4.68
C GLN A 2 25.16 0.00 -3.69
N LYS A 3 24.54 0.35 -2.56
CA LYS A 3 23.98 -0.65 -1.64
C LYS A 3 22.76 -1.26 -2.34
N SER A 4 22.86 -2.52 -2.78
CA SER A 4 21.68 -3.28 -3.21
C SER A 4 20.82 -3.56 -1.97
N LYS A 5 19.81 -2.71 -1.74
CA LYS A 5 18.75 -3.06 -0.79
C LYS A 5 17.98 -4.23 -1.40
N SER A 6 18.19 -5.43 -0.88
CA SER A 6 17.28 -6.56 -1.04
C SER A 6 15.89 -6.10 -0.58
N LYS A 7 14.99 -5.78 -1.51
CA LYS A 7 13.60 -5.45 -1.19
C LYS A 7 12.82 -6.76 -1.09
N SER A 8 12.27 -7.03 0.08
CA SER A 8 11.32 -8.13 0.27
C SER A 8 10.13 -7.97 -0.69
N PRO A 9 9.62 -9.05 -1.30
CA PRO A 9 8.44 -8.96 -2.14
C PRO A 9 7.23 -8.43 -1.34
N PRO A 10 6.30 -7.70 -1.98
CA PRO A 10 5.16 -7.14 -1.27
C PRO A 10 4.26 -8.25 -0.69
N ARG A 11 3.67 -7.99 0.49
CA ARG A 11 2.85 -8.97 1.21
C ARG A 11 1.39 -8.96 0.76
N TRP A 12 1.13 -9.51 -0.42
CA TRP A 12 -0.23 -9.65 -1.00
C TRP A 12 -1.11 -10.73 -0.35
N GLY A 13 -0.94 -11.03 0.93
CA GLY A 13 -1.59 -12.19 1.57
C GLY A 13 -3.11 -12.05 1.62
N LEU A 14 -3.58 -10.88 2.07
CA LEU A 14 -4.99 -10.58 2.28
C LEU A 14 -5.72 -10.44 0.94
N GLU A 15 -5.15 -9.66 0.03
CA GLU A 15 -5.70 -9.35 -1.28
C GLU A 15 -5.86 -10.60 -2.12
N ARG A 16 -4.88 -11.51 -2.08
CA ARG A 16 -4.99 -12.81 -2.75
C ARG A 16 -6.15 -13.65 -2.24
N GLY A 17 -6.43 -13.61 -0.93
CA GLY A 17 -7.60 -14.27 -0.35
C GLY A 17 -8.91 -13.68 -0.88
N LEU A 18 -8.99 -12.34 -0.91
CA LEU A 18 -10.16 -11.60 -1.38
C LEU A 18 -10.43 -11.79 -2.88
N TYR A 19 -9.39 -11.78 -3.72
CA TYR A 19 -9.53 -12.10 -5.14
C TYR A 19 -10.06 -13.53 -5.34
N ARG A 20 -9.56 -14.50 -4.57
CA ARG A 20 -10.06 -15.89 -4.62
C ARG A 20 -11.52 -16.02 -4.19
N SER A 21 -12.02 -15.14 -3.33
CA SER A 21 -13.43 -15.10 -2.94
C SER A 21 -14.30 -14.26 -3.89
N GLY A 22 -13.76 -13.77 -5.01
CA GLY A 22 -14.49 -13.01 -6.02
C GLY A 22 -14.55 -11.50 -5.79
N VAL A 23 -13.84 -10.97 -4.79
CA VAL A 23 -13.72 -9.53 -4.56
C VAL A 23 -12.66 -8.97 -5.50
N ASN A 24 -13.08 -8.20 -6.50
CA ASN A 24 -12.19 -7.70 -7.55
C ASN A 24 -11.83 -6.20 -7.40
N LEU A 25 -12.50 -5.49 -6.49
CA LEU A 25 -12.22 -4.09 -6.18
C LEU A 25 -11.68 -4.00 -4.76
N ILE A 26 -10.36 -3.85 -4.65
CA ILE A 26 -9.65 -3.77 -3.37
C ILE A 26 -8.98 -2.40 -3.28
N CYS A 27 -9.26 -1.70 -2.19
CA CYS A 27 -8.76 -0.37 -1.90
C CYS A 27 -7.76 -0.43 -0.74
N GLY A 28 -6.58 0.15 -0.91
CA GLY A 28 -5.67 0.48 0.19
C GLY A 28 -6.01 1.85 0.76
N VAL A 29 -6.02 1.96 2.09
CA VAL A 29 -6.34 3.20 2.81
C VAL A 29 -5.22 3.51 3.79
N ASP A 30 -4.82 4.79 3.86
CA ASP A 30 -3.82 5.27 4.82
C ASP A 30 -4.11 6.73 5.19
N GLU A 31 -3.60 7.16 6.35
CA GLU A 31 -3.73 8.53 6.85
C GLU A 31 -2.40 9.18 7.21
N ALA A 32 -2.35 10.50 7.04
CA ALA A 32 -1.23 11.34 7.46
C ALA A 32 -1.72 12.49 8.33
N GLY A 33 -0.87 12.95 9.24
CA GLY A 33 -1.16 14.12 10.09
C GLY A 33 -1.67 13.81 11.49
N ARG A 34 -1.60 12.56 11.97
CA ARG A 34 -1.93 12.21 13.37
C ARG A 34 -0.94 12.77 14.41
N GLY A 35 0.33 12.94 14.01
CA GLY A 35 1.44 13.30 14.92
C GLY A 35 1.69 14.80 15.15
N PRO A 36 1.47 15.71 14.18
CA PRO A 36 1.66 17.15 14.37
C PRO A 36 0.77 17.77 15.46
N LEU A 37 1.23 18.89 16.05
CA LEU A 37 0.50 19.65 17.08
C LEU A 37 -0.74 20.38 16.55
N ALA A 38 -0.77 20.70 15.25
CA ALA A 38 -1.86 21.38 14.58
C ALA A 38 -1.87 21.00 13.09
N GLY A 39 -3.02 21.20 12.45
CA GLY A 39 -3.28 20.80 11.07
C GLY A 39 -4.27 19.62 10.99
N PRO A 40 -4.87 19.38 9.82
CA PRO A 40 -5.82 18.29 9.64
C PRO A 40 -5.12 16.93 9.58
N VAL A 41 -5.84 15.89 9.98
CA VAL A 41 -5.56 14.52 9.53
C VAL A 41 -6.19 14.35 8.16
N VAL A 42 -5.45 13.82 7.20
CA VAL A 42 -5.92 13.55 5.84
C VAL A 42 -5.77 12.06 5.57
N ALA A 43 -6.82 11.45 5.02
CA ALA A 43 -6.82 10.06 4.59
C ALA A 43 -7.00 9.95 3.07
N ALA A 44 -6.42 8.90 2.48
CA ALA A 44 -6.55 8.59 1.06
C ALA A 44 -6.98 7.13 0.86
N ALA A 45 -7.64 6.88 -0.27
CA ALA A 45 -8.13 5.56 -0.66
C ALA A 45 -7.76 5.33 -2.13
N VAL A 46 -7.05 4.24 -2.43
CA VAL A 46 -6.55 3.95 -3.78
C VAL A 46 -6.85 2.50 -4.16
N ILE A 47 -7.44 2.31 -5.33
CA ILE A 47 -7.62 1.00 -5.96
C ILE A 47 -6.55 0.84 -7.04
N PHE A 48 -5.72 -0.20 -6.92
CA PHE A 48 -4.76 -0.58 -7.95
C PHE A 48 -5.27 -1.76 -8.77
N PRO A 49 -4.88 -1.87 -10.06
CA PRO A 49 -5.01 -3.12 -10.80
C PRO A 49 -4.29 -4.28 -10.07
N PRO A 50 -4.83 -5.50 -10.16
CA PRO A 50 -4.20 -6.67 -9.55
C PRO A 50 -2.75 -6.84 -10.00
N ALA A 51 -1.86 -7.20 -9.06
CA ALA A 51 -0.42 -7.40 -9.29
C ALA A 51 0.35 -6.19 -9.86
N MET A 52 -0.22 -4.97 -9.79
CA MET A 52 0.52 -3.76 -10.11
C MET A 52 1.65 -3.55 -9.09
N PHE A 53 2.85 -3.27 -9.59
CA PHE A 53 4.00 -2.87 -8.78
C PHE A 53 4.47 -1.48 -9.23
N ILE A 54 4.61 -0.57 -8.28
CA ILE A 54 5.07 0.80 -8.55
C ILE A 54 6.41 0.98 -7.82
N SER A 55 7.46 1.32 -8.58
CA SER A 55 8.78 1.57 -7.99
C SER A 55 8.73 2.74 -7.01
N GLY A 56 9.28 2.56 -5.81
CA GLY A 56 9.31 3.58 -4.77
C GLY A 56 8.02 3.68 -3.96
N VAL A 57 6.99 2.88 -4.28
CA VAL A 57 5.84 2.64 -3.42
C VAL A 57 6.14 1.36 -2.66
N ASP A 58 6.78 1.50 -1.51
CA ASP A 58 6.93 0.48 -0.49
C ASP A 58 6.28 0.94 0.81
N ASP A 59 6.08 0.00 1.74
CA ASP A 59 5.83 0.35 3.14
C ASP A 59 7.09 1.11 3.61
N SER A 60 6.93 2.42 3.86
CA SER A 60 7.99 3.33 4.34
C SER A 60 8.86 2.75 5.46
#